data_AF-A0A819UBQ0-F1
#
_entry.id   AF-A0A819UBQ0-F1
#
_cell.length_a   1.000
_cell.length_b   1.000
_cell.length_c   1.000
_cell.angle_alpha   90.00
_cell.angle_beta   90.00
_cell.angle_gamma   90.00
#
_symmetry.space_group_name_H-M   'P 1'
#
loop_
_entity.id
_entity.type
_entity.pdbx_description
1 polymer ?
#
loop_
_entity_poly.entity_id
_entity_poly.type
_entity_poly.pdbx_seq_one_letter_code
_entity_poly.pdbx_strand_id
1 'polypeptide(L)'
;MNYLYLNNVSQQPISHSFVFNKRNEKIDWRRIAAIDVERIARELNFQVLQDNIEHIALCNIDMEVDTRAMDPNFVKLYKMAQLIIEYLLLCQDQITNQLVDYEQIKGKSVQDHEESRREMEKLRNDLNTTKKESKKRKKMIDTLQKMLMTQQPAHHTCPICAHSFLSVDYLQAHIHRRHPEYGSGGRREHDVDIEKEIQRVKDELHSKETELQLIKVQKVCEINFLLQ
;
A
#
# COMPACT_ATOMS: atom_id res chain seq x y z
N MET A 1 -35.10 2.57 -14.88
CA MET A 1 -34.18 1.42 -14.82
C MET A 1 -33.57 1.25 -16.20
N ASN A 2 -32.27 1.49 -16.32
CA ASN A 2 -31.55 1.64 -17.59
C ASN A 2 -30.99 0.26 -18.00
N TYR A 3 -31.53 -0.35 -19.05
CA TYR A 3 -31.08 -1.63 -19.60
C TYR A 3 -29.74 -1.54 -20.37
N LEU A 4 -29.05 -0.40 -20.30
CA LEU A 4 -27.83 -0.13 -21.08
C LEU A 4 -26.52 -0.45 -20.32
N TYR A 5 -26.57 -0.97 -19.10
CA TYR A 5 -25.37 -1.27 -18.30
C TYR A 5 -24.91 -2.73 -18.29
N LEU A 6 -25.60 -3.64 -19.01
CA LEU A 6 -25.21 -5.07 -19.04
C LEU A 6 -24.38 -5.48 -20.27
N ASN A 7 -24.17 -4.60 -21.25
CA ASN A 7 -23.42 -4.91 -22.48
C ASN A 7 -21.93 -4.54 -22.44
N ASN A 8 -21.38 -4.28 -21.25
CA ASN A 8 -19.94 -4.10 -21.05
C ASN A 8 -19.41 -5.06 -19.98
N VAL A 9 -19.82 -6.32 -20.03
CA VAL A 9 -18.91 -7.38 -19.58
C VAL A 9 -17.77 -7.33 -20.58
N SER A 10 -16.67 -6.74 -20.13
CA SER A 10 -15.41 -6.55 -20.83
C SER A 10 -15.20 -7.62 -21.90
N GLN A 11 -15.02 -7.19 -23.15
CA GLN A 11 -14.30 -7.96 -24.16
C GLN A 11 -12.83 -8.08 -23.73
N GLN A 12 -12.58 -8.62 -22.54
CA GLN A 12 -11.25 -9.12 -22.22
C GLN A 12 -11.00 -10.23 -23.23
N PRO A 13 -9.88 -10.16 -23.97
CA PRO A 13 -9.55 -11.19 -24.93
C PRO A 13 -9.55 -12.53 -24.18
N ILE A 14 -10.29 -13.51 -24.70
CA ILE A 14 -10.23 -14.90 -24.26
C ILE A 14 -8.74 -15.24 -24.19
N SER A 15 -8.17 -15.28 -22.99
CA SER A 15 -6.74 -15.45 -22.80
C SER A 15 -6.39 -16.85 -23.30
N HIS A 16 -5.61 -16.90 -24.39
CA HIS A 16 -4.98 -18.09 -24.97
C HIS A 16 -5.92 -19.20 -25.48
N SER A 17 -6.09 -19.23 -26.81
CA SER A 17 -6.45 -20.41 -27.62
C SER A 17 -7.60 -21.28 -27.08
N PHE A 18 -8.80 -20.71 -26.93
CA PHE A 18 -10.00 -21.54 -26.82
C PHE A 18 -10.22 -22.31 -28.12
N VAL A 19 -10.31 -23.63 -28.02
CA VAL A 19 -10.65 -24.53 -29.12
C VAL A 19 -11.83 -25.36 -28.66
N PHE A 20 -12.89 -25.38 -29.46
CA PHE A 20 -14.04 -26.23 -29.20
C PHE A 20 -13.59 -27.69 -29.07
N ASN A 21 -14.13 -28.38 -28.08
CA ASN A 21 -13.77 -29.75 -27.79
C ASN A 21 -14.21 -30.69 -28.92
N LYS A 22 -13.47 -31.80 -29.07
CA LYS A 22 -13.87 -32.87 -29.99
C LYS A 22 -15.10 -33.59 -29.42
N ARG A 23 -16.17 -33.63 -30.21
CA ARG A 23 -17.42 -34.30 -29.85
C ARG A 23 -17.28 -35.80 -30.05
N ASN A 24 -17.01 -36.53 -28.98
CA ASN A 24 -16.80 -37.98 -29.01
C ASN A 24 -17.73 -38.73 -28.04
N GLU A 25 -18.56 -38.02 -27.28
CA GLU A 25 -19.45 -38.64 -26.30
C GLU A 25 -20.70 -39.22 -26.96
N LYS A 26 -21.22 -40.30 -26.34
CA LYS A 26 -22.48 -40.94 -26.73
C LYS A 26 -23.62 -40.40 -25.90
N ILE A 27 -24.81 -40.38 -26.50
CA ILE A 27 -26.02 -39.93 -25.80
C ILE A 27 -26.62 -41.12 -25.04
N ASP A 28 -26.86 -40.94 -23.73
CA ASP A 28 -27.73 -41.84 -22.97
C ASP A 28 -29.20 -41.50 -23.25
N TRP A 29 -29.73 -42.11 -24.30
CA TRP A 29 -31.12 -41.92 -24.72
C TRP A 29 -32.15 -42.29 -23.65
N ARG A 30 -31.83 -43.25 -22.77
CA ARG A 30 -32.72 -43.64 -21.67
C ARG A 30 -32.80 -42.53 -20.63
N ARG A 31 -31.66 -41.92 -20.31
CA ARG A 31 -31.60 -40.77 -19.42
C ARG A 31 -32.34 -39.57 -19.99
N ILE A 32 -32.13 -39.25 -21.28
CA ILE A 32 -32.85 -38.15 -21.95
C ILE A 32 -34.36 -38.40 -21.98
N ALA A 33 -34.80 -39.62 -22.27
CA ALA A 33 -36.23 -39.95 -22.30
C ALA A 33 -36.94 -39.84 -20.94
N ALA A 34 -36.20 -39.94 -19.83
CA ALA A 34 -36.76 -39.77 -18.49
C ALA A 34 -36.91 -38.29 -18.08
N ILE A 35 -36.37 -37.35 -18.87
CA ILE A 35 -36.41 -35.93 -18.59
C ILE A 35 -37.72 -35.33 -19.09
N ASP A 36 -38.49 -34.74 -18.18
CA ASP A 36 -39.68 -33.94 -18.49
C ASP A 36 -39.25 -32.47 -18.73
N VAL A 37 -39.18 -32.08 -20.01
CA VAL A 37 -38.69 -30.76 -20.43
C VAL A 37 -39.67 -29.66 -20.05
N GLU A 38 -40.97 -29.91 -20.18
CA GLU A 38 -42.02 -28.96 -19.83
C GLU A 38 -42.02 -28.67 -18.33
N ARG A 39 -41.77 -29.68 -17.50
CA ARG A 39 -41.61 -29.51 -16.06
C ARG A 39 -40.37 -28.68 -15.73
N ILE A 40 -39.22 -28.95 -16.35
CA ILE A 40 -38.01 -28.14 -16.15
C ILE A 40 -38.28 -26.67 -16.47
N ALA A 41 -38.97 -26.39 -17.58
CA ALA A 41 -39.28 -25.03 -17.99
C ALA A 41 -40.21 -24.31 -17.00
N ARG A 42 -41.22 -25.01 -16.45
CA ARG A 42 -42.15 -24.44 -15.45
C ARG A 42 -41.51 -24.25 -14.08
N GLU A 43 -40.73 -25.22 -13.63
CA GLU A 43 -40.16 -25.25 -12.27
C GLU A 43 -38.78 -24.60 -12.19
N LEU A 44 -38.19 -24.20 -13.33
CA LEU A 44 -36.83 -23.67 -13.43
C LEU A 44 -35.81 -24.59 -12.74
N ASN A 45 -35.94 -25.90 -12.98
CA ASN A 45 -35.07 -26.90 -12.38
C ASN A 45 -33.72 -26.92 -13.09
N PHE A 46 -32.85 -25.97 -12.74
CA PHE A 46 -31.51 -25.83 -13.31
C PHE A 46 -30.59 -27.00 -12.98
N GLN A 47 -30.85 -27.74 -11.90
CA GLN A 47 -30.02 -28.89 -11.53
C GLN A 47 -30.07 -29.96 -12.62
N VAL A 48 -31.28 -30.30 -13.10
CA VAL A 48 -31.43 -31.29 -14.17
C VAL A 48 -30.78 -30.81 -15.46
N LEU A 49 -30.83 -29.50 -15.77
CA LEU A 49 -30.12 -28.96 -16.93
C LEU A 49 -28.60 -29.07 -16.75
N GLN A 50 -28.08 -28.69 -15.58
CA GLN A 50 -26.66 -28.73 -15.27
C GLN A 50 -26.10 -30.15 -15.33
N ASP A 51 -26.84 -31.14 -14.82
CA ASP A 51 -26.40 -32.53 -14.82
C ASP A 51 -26.32 -33.14 -16.23
N ASN A 52 -27.00 -32.55 -17.21
CA ASN A 52 -27.05 -33.05 -18.59
C ASN A 52 -26.34 -32.15 -19.62
N ILE A 53 -25.90 -30.95 -19.21
CA ILE A 53 -25.38 -29.93 -20.13
C ILE A 53 -24.13 -30.40 -20.89
N GLU A 54 -23.22 -31.10 -20.20
CA GLU A 54 -21.98 -31.62 -20.77
C GLU A 54 -22.27 -32.69 -21.83
N HIS A 55 -23.14 -33.64 -21.50
CA HIS A 55 -23.54 -34.71 -22.42
C HIS A 55 -24.21 -34.17 -23.69
N ILE A 56 -25.04 -33.13 -23.57
CA ILE A 56 -25.68 -32.50 -24.71
C ILE A 56 -24.68 -31.69 -25.54
N ALA A 57 -23.80 -30.91 -24.90
CA ALA A 57 -22.83 -30.05 -25.57
C ALA A 57 -21.73 -30.84 -26.31
N LEU A 58 -21.29 -31.98 -25.75
CA LEU A 58 -20.13 -32.74 -26.22
C LEU A 58 -20.46 -34.02 -26.99
N CYS A 59 -21.74 -34.39 -27.13
CA CYS A 59 -22.10 -35.60 -27.88
C CYS A 59 -21.86 -35.47 -29.38
N ASN A 60 -21.55 -36.60 -30.02
CA ASN A 60 -21.43 -36.67 -31.48
C ASN A 60 -22.79 -36.96 -32.13
N ILE A 61 -23.53 -35.90 -32.47
CA ILE A 61 -24.85 -36.04 -33.11
C ILE A 61 -24.79 -36.82 -34.44
N ASP A 62 -23.68 -36.76 -35.19
CA ASP A 62 -23.55 -37.46 -36.48
C ASP A 62 -23.52 -38.98 -36.31
N MET A 63 -23.14 -39.48 -35.14
CA MET A 63 -23.11 -40.91 -34.83
C MET A 63 -24.41 -41.43 -34.21
N GLU A 64 -25.26 -40.54 -33.72
CA GLU A 64 -26.43 -40.88 -32.91
C GLU A 64 -27.75 -40.84 -33.70
N VAL A 65 -27.76 -40.16 -34.85
CA VAL A 65 -28.96 -40.01 -35.70
C VAL A 65 -28.77 -40.67 -37.06
N ASP A 66 -29.83 -41.30 -37.56
CA ASP A 66 -29.84 -41.76 -38.95
C ASP A 66 -29.99 -40.54 -39.87
N THR A 67 -28.88 -40.17 -40.51
CA THR A 67 -28.80 -39.05 -41.48
C THR A 67 -29.72 -39.21 -42.69
N ARG A 68 -30.26 -40.42 -42.94
CA ARG A 68 -31.26 -40.66 -44.00
C ARG A 68 -32.69 -40.40 -43.54
N ALA A 69 -32.94 -40.47 -42.24
CA ALA A 69 -34.26 -40.30 -41.64
C ALA A 69 -34.49 -38.89 -41.07
N MET A 70 -33.43 -38.09 -40.93
CA MET A 70 -33.49 -36.76 -40.30
C MET A 70 -33.06 -35.65 -41.26
N ASP A 71 -33.75 -34.51 -41.23
CA ASP A 71 -33.38 -33.36 -42.06
C ASP A 71 -32.00 -32.82 -41.62
N PRO A 72 -31.02 -32.70 -42.54
CA PRO A 72 -29.69 -32.15 -42.26
C PRO A 72 -29.68 -30.79 -41.56
N ASN A 73 -30.72 -29.98 -41.73
CA ASN A 73 -30.85 -28.68 -41.05
C ASN A 73 -31.04 -28.83 -39.54
N PHE A 74 -31.69 -29.88 -39.05
CA PHE A 74 -31.78 -30.15 -37.61
C PHE A 74 -30.42 -30.53 -37.03
N VAL A 75 -29.62 -31.33 -37.76
CA VAL A 75 -28.25 -31.65 -37.35
C VAL A 75 -27.41 -30.37 -37.22
N LYS A 76 -27.52 -29.46 -38.20
CA LYS A 76 -26.83 -28.16 -38.16
C LYS A 76 -27.31 -27.30 -36.99
N LEU A 77 -28.62 -27.19 -36.78
CA LEU A 77 -29.22 -26.44 -35.68
C LEU A 77 -28.72 -26.96 -34.33
N TYR A 78 -28.70 -28.28 -34.14
CA TYR A 78 -28.20 -28.91 -32.92
C TYR A 78 -26.71 -28.63 -32.70
N LYS A 79 -25.88 -28.77 -33.74
CA LYS A 79 -24.45 -28.41 -33.67
C LYS A 79 -24.23 -26.94 -33.31
N MET A 80 -25.05 -26.02 -33.84
CA MET A 80 -24.98 -24.62 -33.42
C MET A 80 -25.37 -24.45 -31.95
N ALA A 81 -26.43 -25.11 -31.49
CA ALA A 81 -26.82 -25.08 -30.08
C ALA A 81 -25.69 -25.60 -29.17
N GLN A 82 -25.03 -26.69 -29.55
CA GLN A 82 -23.86 -27.21 -28.83
C GLN A 82 -22.73 -26.19 -28.73
N LEU A 83 -22.38 -25.51 -29.83
CA LEU A 83 -21.35 -24.47 -29.83
C LEU A 83 -21.73 -23.27 -28.95
N ILE A 84 -23.01 -22.87 -28.97
CA ILE A 84 -23.52 -21.80 -28.11
C ILE A 84 -23.42 -22.22 -26.64
N ILE A 85 -23.82 -23.45 -26.29
CA ILE A 85 -23.73 -23.96 -24.92
C ILE A 85 -22.27 -23.97 -24.46
N GLU A 86 -21.35 -24.48 -25.27
CA GLU A 86 -19.92 -24.54 -24.94
C GLU A 86 -19.31 -23.15 -24.74
N TYR A 87 -19.70 -22.18 -25.57
CA TYR A 87 -19.33 -20.78 -25.41
C TYR A 87 -19.88 -20.17 -24.11
N LEU A 88 -21.14 -20.44 -23.76
CA LEU A 88 -21.75 -19.95 -22.53
C LEU A 88 -21.09 -20.54 -21.29
N LEU A 89 -20.75 -21.84 -21.32
CA LEU A 89 -19.99 -22.51 -20.25
C LEU A 89 -18.60 -21.89 -20.08
N LEU A 90 -17.90 -21.61 -21.19
CA LEU A 90 -16.62 -20.88 -21.15
C LEU A 90 -16.78 -19.51 -20.48
N CYS A 91 -17.78 -18.72 -20.89
CA CYS A 91 -18.02 -17.42 -20.29
C CYS A 91 -18.35 -17.53 -18.79
N GLN A 92 -19.12 -18.53 -18.39
CA GLN A 92 -19.42 -18.80 -16.98
C GLN A 92 -18.15 -19.07 -16.18
N ASP A 93 -17.30 -19.97 -16.67
CA ASP A 93 -16.03 -20.31 -16.01
C ASP A 93 -15.10 -19.08 -15.92
N GLN A 94 -14.96 -18.33 -17.01
CA GLN A 94 -14.16 -17.10 -17.03
C GLN A 94 -14.65 -16.06 -16.01
N ILE A 95 -15.96 -15.79 -15.99
CA ILE A 95 -16.54 -14.84 -15.02
C ILE A 95 -16.35 -15.35 -13.60
N THR A 96 -16.53 -16.66 -13.36
CA THR A 96 -16.35 -17.25 -12.03
C THR A 96 -14.91 -17.12 -11.56
N ASN A 97 -13.93 -17.41 -12.42
CA ASN A 97 -12.51 -17.28 -12.11
C ASN A 97 -12.13 -15.81 -11.86
N GLN A 98 -12.63 -14.88 -12.69
CA GLN A 98 -12.44 -13.44 -12.45
C GLN A 98 -13.03 -13.00 -11.11
N LEU A 99 -14.22 -13.49 -10.75
CA LEU A 99 -14.84 -13.17 -9.46
C LEU A 99 -13.98 -13.65 -8.28
N VAL A 100 -13.45 -14.88 -8.35
CA VAL A 100 -12.55 -15.43 -7.33
C VAL A 100 -11.28 -14.57 -7.21
N ASP A 101 -10.67 -14.19 -8.34
CA ASP A 101 -9.49 -13.32 -8.35
C ASP A 101 -9.78 -11.95 -7.74
N TYR A 102 -10.91 -11.33 -8.12
CA TYR A 102 -11.34 -10.04 -7.55
C TYR A 102 -11.61 -10.13 -6.05
N GLU A 103 -12.24 -11.21 -5.58
CA GLU A 103 -12.47 -11.44 -4.15
C GLU A 103 -11.16 -11.60 -3.40
N GLN A 104 -10.18 -12.30 -3.97
CA GLN A 104 -8.85 -12.45 -3.37
C GLN A 104 -8.09 -11.13 -3.29
N ILE A 105 -8.07 -10.34 -4.39
CA ILE A 105 -7.44 -9.02 -4.43
C ILE A 105 -8.09 -8.09 -3.41
N LYS A 106 -9.43 -8.07 -3.35
CA LYS A 106 -10.18 -7.30 -2.36
C LYS A 106 -9.82 -7.72 -0.93
N GLY A 107 -9.74 -9.03 -0.67
CA GLY A 107 -9.34 -9.57 0.63
C GLY A 107 -7.96 -9.08 1.07
N LYS A 108 -6.96 -9.14 0.18
CA LYS A 108 -5.61 -8.61 0.42
C LYS A 108 -5.62 -7.10 0.69
N SER A 109 -6.30 -6.33 -0.16
CA SER A 109 -6.40 -4.87 0.00
C SER A 109 -7.03 -4.46 1.34
N VAL A 110 -8.04 -5.19 1.81
CA VAL A 110 -8.64 -4.97 3.13
C VAL A 110 -7.64 -5.25 4.25
N GLN A 111 -6.86 -6.34 4.13
CA GLN A 111 -5.82 -6.68 5.10
C GLN A 111 -4.72 -5.63 5.15
N ASP A 112 -4.19 -5.21 4.00
CA ASP A 112 -3.13 -4.20 3.89
C ASP A 112 -3.60 -2.85 4.45
N HIS A 113 -4.85 -2.47 4.16
CA HIS A 113 -5.45 -1.26 4.71
C HIS A 113 -5.58 -1.33 6.25
N GLU A 114 -5.98 -2.49 6.79
CA GLU A 114 -6.06 -2.69 8.25
C GLU A 114 -4.68 -2.61 8.92
N GLU A 115 -3.66 -3.20 8.31
CA GLU A 115 -2.29 -3.15 8.79
C GLU A 115 -1.74 -1.72 8.78
N SER A 116 -1.87 -1.01 7.65
CA SER A 116 -1.47 0.38 7.53
C SER A 116 -2.20 1.28 8.53
N ARG A 117 -3.50 1.05 8.76
CA ARG A 117 -4.27 1.79 9.77
C ARG A 117 -3.72 1.57 11.18
N ARG A 118 -3.31 0.35 11.53
CA ARG A 118 -2.69 0.04 12.83
C ARG A 118 -1.33 0.70 12.99
N GLU A 119 -0.51 0.71 11.95
CA GLU A 119 0.79 1.40 11.97
C GLU A 119 0.63 2.91 12.12
N MET A 120 -0.31 3.51 11.41
CA MET A 120 -0.63 4.93 11.53
C MET A 120 -1.06 5.30 12.95
N GLU A 121 -1.86 4.46 13.61
CA GLU A 121 -2.27 4.69 15.00
C GLU A 121 -1.08 4.56 15.97
N LYS A 122 -0.18 3.59 15.77
CA LYS A 122 1.05 3.48 16.56
C LYS A 122 1.93 4.73 16.42
N LEU A 123 2.23 5.13 15.18
CA LEU A 123 3.02 6.32 14.89
C LEU A 123 2.41 7.59 15.48
N ARG A 124 1.07 7.71 15.44
CA ARG A 124 0.34 8.83 16.06
C ARG A 124 0.54 8.87 17.57
N ASN A 125 0.49 7.72 18.23
CA ASN A 125 0.70 7.59 19.67
C ASN A 125 2.14 7.89 20.07
N ASP A 126 3.12 7.40 19.32
CA ASP A 126 4.55 7.68 19.55
C ASP A 126 4.87 9.16 19.37
N LEU A 127 4.30 9.80 18.33
CA LEU A 127 4.44 11.22 18.08
C LEU A 127 3.83 12.06 19.21
N ASN A 128 2.68 11.66 19.74
CA ASN A 128 2.06 12.32 20.90
C ASN A 128 2.92 12.19 22.16
N THR A 129 3.49 11.01 22.40
CA THR A 129 4.39 10.75 23.54
C THR A 129 5.66 11.59 23.42
N THR A 130 6.32 11.55 22.26
CA THR A 130 7.53 12.32 21.97
C THR A 130 7.28 13.83 22.09
N LYS A 131 6.14 14.33 21.60
CA LYS A 131 5.75 15.75 21.80
C LYS A 131 5.59 16.11 23.27
N LYS A 132 5.00 15.24 24.09
CA LYS A 132 4.87 15.47 25.54
C LYS A 132 6.24 15.49 26.22
N GLU A 133 7.13 14.56 25.89
CA GLU A 133 8.49 14.53 26.42
C GLU A 133 9.31 15.75 26.00
N SER A 134 9.26 16.14 24.74
CA SER A 134 9.93 17.33 24.22
C SER A 134 9.48 18.59 24.99
N LYS A 135 8.17 18.74 25.20
CA LYS A 135 7.62 19.83 26.03
C LYS A 135 8.14 19.80 27.47
N LYS A 136 8.25 18.61 28.09
CA LYS A 136 8.80 18.46 29.45
C LYS A 136 10.28 18.86 29.49
N ARG A 137 11.10 18.36 28.55
CA ARG A 137 12.53 18.67 28.45
C ARG A 137 12.75 20.17 28.22
N LYS A 138 11.97 20.80 27.34
CA LYS A 138 12.01 22.25 27.12
C LYS A 138 11.76 23.05 28.41
N LYS A 139 10.71 22.71 29.16
CA LYS A 139 10.43 23.37 30.46
C LYS A 139 11.56 23.19 31.46
N MET A 140 12.19 22.03 31.49
CA MET A 140 13.33 21.75 32.37
C MET A 140 14.54 22.62 31.98
N ILE A 141 14.87 22.70 30.70
CA ILE A 141 15.96 23.56 30.19
C ILE A 141 15.67 25.04 30.51
N ASP A 142 14.45 25.52 30.25
CA ASP A 142 14.06 26.91 30.57
C ASP A 142 14.22 27.21 32.07
N THR A 143 13.93 26.23 32.93
CA THR A 143 14.07 26.36 34.39
C THR A 143 15.55 26.39 34.79
N LEU A 144 16.38 25.49 34.26
CA LEU A 144 17.81 25.44 34.53
C LEU A 144 18.51 26.72 34.05
N GLN A 145 18.16 27.23 32.87
CA GLN A 145 18.70 28.48 32.32
C GLN A 145 18.39 29.66 33.24
N LYS A 146 17.16 29.76 33.77
CA LYS A 146 16.80 30.80 34.75
C LYS A 146 17.63 30.70 36.03
N MET A 147 17.82 29.49 36.57
CA MET A 147 18.65 29.27 37.76
C MET A 147 20.10 29.70 37.53
N LEU A 148 20.68 29.36 36.37
CA LEU A 148 22.03 29.79 35.99
C LEU A 148 22.14 31.31 35.90
N MET A 149 21.14 31.99 35.34
CA MET A 149 21.13 33.47 35.29
C MET A 149 21.03 34.10 36.69
N THR A 150 20.28 33.50 37.62
CA THR A 150 20.19 34.00 39.00
C THR A 150 21.43 33.70 39.84
N GLN A 151 22.24 32.71 39.46
CA GLN A 151 23.52 32.39 40.11
C GLN A 151 24.69 33.24 39.59
N GLN A 152 24.47 34.04 38.52
CA GLN A 152 25.48 34.99 38.10
C GLN A 152 25.58 36.12 39.15
N PRO A 153 26.79 36.45 39.63
CA PRO A 153 26.95 37.52 40.60
C PRO A 153 26.48 38.84 39.96
N ALA A 154 25.64 39.59 40.68
CA ALA A 154 25.07 40.87 40.21
C ALA A 154 26.12 41.88 39.75
N HIS A 155 27.36 41.70 40.22
CA HIS A 155 28.52 42.42 39.73
C HIS A 155 29.71 41.46 39.59
N HIS A 156 30.50 41.65 38.54
CA HIS A 156 31.72 40.90 38.29
C HIS A 156 32.92 41.72 38.76
N THR A 157 33.63 41.22 39.78
CA THR A 157 34.80 41.90 40.34
C THR A 157 36.10 41.48 39.65
N CYS A 158 36.97 42.43 39.36
CA CYS A 158 38.31 42.14 38.85
C CYS A 158 39.15 41.45 39.93
N PRO A 159 39.73 40.26 39.68
CA PRO A 159 40.52 39.55 40.70
C PRO A 159 41.87 40.22 40.98
N ILE A 160 42.28 41.18 40.14
CA ILE A 160 43.59 41.84 40.23
C ILE A 160 43.50 43.17 40.99
N CYS A 161 42.42 43.94 40.78
CA CYS A 161 42.25 45.26 41.38
C CYS A 161 40.91 45.48 42.10
N ALA A 162 40.08 44.43 42.24
CA ALA A 162 38.80 44.41 42.95
C ALA A 162 37.72 45.39 42.44
N HIS A 163 37.91 46.05 41.30
CA HIS A 163 36.86 46.87 40.67
C HIS A 163 35.66 46.03 40.22
N SER A 164 34.45 46.50 40.49
CA SER A 164 33.20 45.80 40.18
C SER A 164 32.57 46.29 38.86
N PHE A 165 32.07 45.36 38.06
CA PHE A 165 31.49 45.63 36.73
C PHE A 165 30.11 45.01 36.59
N LEU A 166 29.24 45.62 35.78
CA LEU A 166 27.85 45.17 35.57
C LEU A 166 27.71 44.04 34.55
N SER A 167 28.74 43.80 33.73
CA SER A 167 28.76 42.69 32.75
C SER A 167 30.17 42.09 32.70
N VAL A 168 30.24 40.79 32.42
CA VAL A 168 31.48 40.06 32.14
C VAL A 168 32.26 40.76 31.02
N ASP A 169 31.59 41.29 29.99
CA ASP A 169 32.27 41.95 28.86
C ASP A 169 33.02 43.21 29.29
N TYR A 170 32.43 44.01 30.18
CA TYR A 170 33.09 45.19 30.74
C TYR A 170 34.26 44.81 31.63
N LEU A 171 34.12 43.74 32.43
CA LEU A 171 35.24 43.21 33.21
C LEU A 171 36.37 42.72 32.29
N GLN A 172 36.06 41.99 31.22
CA GLN A 172 37.06 41.49 30.27
C GLN A 172 37.77 42.64 29.54
N ALA A 173 37.01 43.65 29.07
CA ALA A 173 37.59 44.85 28.46
C ALA A 173 38.48 45.63 29.43
N HIS A 174 38.11 45.70 30.72
CA HIS A 174 38.94 46.28 31.76
C HIS A 174 40.25 45.50 31.95
N ILE A 175 40.17 44.16 32.10
CA ILE A 175 41.36 43.30 32.22
C ILE A 175 42.26 43.47 31.00
N HIS A 176 41.72 43.47 29.77
CA HIS A 176 42.52 43.65 28.56
C HIS A 176 43.23 45.01 28.48
N ARG A 177 42.61 46.09 28.98
CA ARG A 177 43.18 47.44 28.90
C ARG A 177 44.12 47.80 30.05
N ARG A 178 43.85 47.27 31.25
CA ARG A 178 44.54 47.65 32.49
C ARG A 178 45.39 46.53 33.08
N HIS A 179 45.14 45.28 32.68
CA HIS A 179 45.85 44.08 33.10
C HIS A 179 46.20 43.17 31.90
N PRO A 180 46.85 43.69 30.84
CA PRO A 180 47.11 42.94 29.60
C PRO A 180 47.96 41.68 29.81
N GLU A 181 48.81 41.68 30.85
CA GLU A 181 49.63 40.55 31.30
C GLU A 181 48.80 39.30 31.66
N TYR A 182 47.55 39.49 32.11
CA TYR A 182 46.66 38.43 32.62
C TYR A 182 45.48 38.10 31.68
N GLY A 183 45.23 38.91 30.65
CA GLY A 183 44.03 38.83 29.82
C GLY A 183 44.04 37.82 28.67
N SER A 184 45.17 37.13 28.43
CA SER A 184 45.43 36.55 27.09
C SER A 184 45.65 35.04 27.03
N GLY A 185 45.83 34.34 28.16
CA GLY A 185 46.34 32.97 28.15
C GLY A 185 45.30 31.86 27.95
N GLY A 186 44.12 31.94 28.56
CA GLY A 186 43.25 30.76 28.73
C GLY A 186 41.98 30.67 27.87
N ARG A 187 41.47 31.79 27.33
CA ARG A 187 40.17 31.80 26.63
C ARG A 187 40.23 31.56 25.12
N ARG A 188 41.32 31.93 24.44
CA ARG A 188 41.41 31.79 22.98
C ARG A 188 41.45 30.34 22.53
N GLU A 189 42.12 29.45 23.28
CA GLU A 189 42.14 28.02 22.96
C GLU A 189 40.77 27.36 23.18
N HIS A 190 40.07 27.71 24.26
CA HIS A 190 38.76 27.14 24.59
C HIS A 190 37.65 27.63 23.65
N ASP A 191 37.64 28.91 23.26
CA ASP A 191 36.69 29.41 22.25
C ASP A 191 36.94 28.78 20.89
N VAL A 192 38.20 28.57 20.50
CA VAL A 192 38.56 27.87 19.26
C VAL A 192 38.15 26.39 19.31
N ASP A 193 38.26 25.72 20.46
CA ASP A 193 37.80 24.33 20.62
C ASP A 193 36.26 24.23 20.59
N ILE A 194 35.53 25.16 21.21
CA ILE A 194 34.07 25.22 21.10
C ILE A 194 33.65 25.49 19.65
N GLU A 195 34.32 26.40 18.95
CA GLU A 195 34.02 26.69 17.53
C GLU A 195 34.26 25.47 16.65
N LYS A 196 35.33 24.71 16.88
CA LYS A 196 35.58 23.44 16.19
C LYS A 196 34.49 22.40 16.49
N GLU A 197 34.05 22.32 17.75
CA GLU A 197 33.00 21.38 18.15
C GLU A 197 31.64 21.75 17.52
N ILE A 198 31.30 23.04 17.49
CA ILE A 198 30.11 23.56 16.81
C ILE A 198 30.17 23.25 15.31
N GLN A 199 31.33 23.43 14.69
CA GLN A 199 31.51 23.15 13.27
C GLN A 199 31.35 21.65 13.00
N ARG A 200 31.95 20.78 13.82
CA ARG A 200 31.79 19.32 13.70
C ARG A 200 30.33 18.90 13.81
N VAL A 201 29.59 19.44 14.79
CA VAL A 201 28.15 19.14 14.97
C VAL A 201 27.32 19.65 13.80
N LYS A 202 27.65 20.81 13.22
CA LYS A 202 26.97 21.32 12.01
C LYS A 202 27.19 20.42 10.81
N ASP A 203 28.42 19.97 10.59
CA ASP A 203 28.76 19.10 9.46
C ASP A 203 28.07 17.73 9.60
N GLU A 204 28.02 17.19 10.82
CA GLU A 204 27.33 15.94 11.15
C GLU A 204 25.81 16.06 10.97
N LEU A 205 25.22 17.20 11.37
CA LEU A 205 23.81 17.51 11.13
C LEU A 205 23.49 17.57 9.62
N HIS A 206 24.33 18.24 8.84
CA HIS A 206 24.13 18.36 7.40
C HIS A 206 24.25 17.01 6.68
N SER A 207 25.19 16.16 7.11
CA SER A 207 25.31 14.77 6.63
C SER A 207 24.07 13.94 6.95
N LYS A 208 23.50 14.07 8.15
CA LYS A 208 22.27 13.35 8.53
C LYS A 208 21.03 13.87 7.80
N GLU A 209 20.95 15.18 7.55
CA GLU A 209 19.85 15.77 6.76
C GLU A 209 19.85 15.27 5.31
N THR A 210 21.03 15.21 4.68
CA THR A 210 21.16 14.69 3.31
C THR A 210 20.83 13.19 3.23
N GLU A 211 21.28 12.40 4.20
CA GLU A 211 20.92 10.98 4.33
C GLU A 211 19.39 10.79 4.47
N LEU A 212 18.73 11.58 5.31
CA LEU A 212 17.27 11.55 5.48
C LEU A 212 16.52 11.96 4.20
N GLN A 213 17.03 12.93 3.44
CA GLN A 213 16.45 13.31 2.16
C GLN A 213 16.55 12.17 1.13
N LEU A 214 17.69 11.50 1.06
CA LEU A 214 17.88 10.32 0.19
C LEU A 214 16.90 9.20 0.56
N ILE A 215 16.80 8.86 1.85
CA ILE A 215 15.85 7.84 2.33
C ILE A 215 14.41 8.22 1.97
N LYS A 216 14.04 9.49 2.11
CA LYS A 216 12.70 9.99 1.76
C LYS A 216 12.42 9.83 0.27
N VAL A 217 13.37 10.19 -0.60
CA VAL A 217 13.24 10.03 -2.06
C VAL A 217 13.13 8.56 -2.41
N GLN A 218 13.97 7.71 -1.83
CA GLN A 218 13.99 6.27 -2.09
C GLN A 218 12.65 5.62 -1.72
N LYS A 219 12.09 5.94 -0.56
CA LYS A 219 10.75 5.46 -0.15
C LYS A 219 9.63 5.94 -1.07
N VAL A 220 9.70 7.18 -1.56
CA VAL A 220 8.70 7.71 -2.52
C VAL A 220 8.79 6.95 -3.85
N CYS A 221 10.00 6.67 -4.34
CA CYS A 221 10.19 5.87 -5.55
C CYS A 221 9.66 4.43 -5.37
N GLU A 222 9.91 3.82 -4.21
CA GLU A 222 9.44 2.47 -3.88
C GLU A 222 7.90 2.39 -3.87
N ILE A 223 7.24 3.38 -3.25
CA ILE A 223 5.77 3.47 -3.24
C ILE A 223 5.22 3.66 -4.67
N ASN A 224 5.83 4.54 -5.48
CA ASN A 224 5.39 4.77 -6.85
C ASN A 224 5.56 3.52 -7.74
N PHE A 225 6.59 2.72 -7.51
CA PHE A 225 6.83 1.46 -8.23
C PHE A 225 5.79 0.39 -7.87
N LEU A 226 5.37 0.32 -6.60
CA LEU A 226 4.36 -0.63 -6.14
C LEU A 226 2.92 -0.28 -6.57
N LEU A 227 2.70 0.94 -7.10
CA LEU A 227 1.40 1.43 -7.57
C LEU A 227 1.20 1.32 -9.09
N GLN A 228 2.18 0.79 -9.84
CA GLN A 228 2.10 0.48 -11.27
C GLN A 228 1.83 -1.01 -11.49
#